data_AF-A0A2V6X373-F1
#
_entry.id   AF-A0A2V6X373-F1
#
_cell.length_a   1.000
_cell.length_b   1.000
_cell.length_c   1.000
_cell.angle_alpha   90.00
_cell.angle_beta   90.00
_cell.angle_gamma   90.00
#
_symmetry.space_group_name_H-M   'P 1'
#
loop_
_entity.id
_entity.type
_entity.pdbx_description
1 polymer ?
#
loop_
_entity_poly.entity_id
_entity_poly.type
_entity_poly.pdbx_seq_one_letter_code
_entity_poly.pdbx_strand_id
1 'polypeptide(L)'
;SDLWAAGPEAATGTFPKLWNYSGHQNTPRSEQFVKKYLARFGQPPEVEAWQDWFAMTAILTAIRETKSTDSARLIQFLEEHRFEGYKAKPVYFRSWDHQLIQPTLVAKVKPRVTDRWDYFDVVGEYPQGGTSLDAFFGSKAEIGCTLGPLA
;
A
#
# COMPACT_ATOMS: atom_id res chain seq x y z
N SER A 1 -1.73 7.98 -6.35
CA SER A 1 -2.62 9.10 -6.64
C SER A 1 -3.70 8.66 -7.61
N ASP A 2 -4.92 9.13 -7.42
CA ASP A 2 -6.04 8.87 -8.32
C ASP A 2 -6.16 9.92 -9.42
N LEU A 3 -6.61 9.50 -10.62
CA LEU A 3 -6.64 10.37 -11.80
C LEU A 3 -7.97 11.09 -12.01
N TRP A 4 -8.97 10.87 -11.15
CA TRP A 4 -10.28 11.51 -11.29
C TRP A 4 -10.22 13.04 -11.24
N ALA A 5 -9.21 13.62 -10.60
CA ALA A 5 -9.04 15.07 -10.51
C ALA A 5 -8.68 15.70 -11.87
N ALA A 6 -8.05 14.93 -12.76
CA ALA A 6 -7.74 15.36 -14.12
C ALA A 6 -8.98 15.34 -15.04
N GLY A 7 -10.02 14.60 -14.67
CA GLY A 7 -11.22 14.39 -15.48
C GLY A 7 -11.06 13.28 -16.52
N PRO A 8 -12.19 12.77 -17.07
CA PRO A 8 -12.20 11.56 -17.87
C PRO A 8 -11.58 11.73 -19.27
N GLU A 9 -11.49 12.97 -19.76
CA GLU A 9 -10.91 13.28 -21.08
C GLU A 9 -9.38 13.35 -21.05
N ALA A 10 -8.79 13.71 -19.92
CA ALA A 10 -7.35 13.83 -19.76
C ALA A 10 -6.69 12.57 -19.17
N ALA A 11 -7.47 11.73 -18.48
CA ALA A 11 -6.96 10.49 -17.90
C ALA A 11 -6.64 9.46 -19.00
N THR A 12 -5.40 8.98 -19.04
CA THR A 12 -4.95 7.94 -19.97
C THR A 12 -3.73 7.20 -19.42
N GLY A 13 -3.40 6.05 -20.00
CA GLY A 13 -2.16 5.34 -19.73
C GLY A 13 -2.28 4.18 -18.74
N THR A 14 -1.11 3.69 -18.33
CA THR A 14 -0.94 2.57 -17.40
C THR A 14 0.09 2.94 -16.35
N PHE A 15 -0.24 2.72 -15.09
CA PHE A 15 0.55 3.17 -13.94
C PHE A 15 0.74 2.05 -12.93
N PRO A 16 1.88 2.01 -12.24
CA PRO A 16 1.98 1.27 -10.99
C PRO A 16 1.10 1.97 -9.94
N LYS A 17 0.30 1.20 -9.21
CA LYS A 17 -0.50 1.72 -8.09
C LYS A 17 -0.29 0.81 -6.88
N LEU A 18 -0.03 1.39 -5.71
CA LEU A 18 0.16 0.58 -4.50
C LEU A 18 -1.14 -0.09 -4.07
N TRP A 19 -2.29 0.55 -4.28
CA TRP A 19 -3.58 0.00 -3.90
C TRP A 19 -4.71 0.66 -4.70
N ASN A 20 -5.84 -0.03 -4.90
CA ASN A 20 -7.03 0.52 -5.53
C ASN A 20 -8.29 0.12 -4.75
N TYR A 21 -9.21 1.06 -4.52
CA TYR A 21 -10.41 0.84 -3.70
C TYR A 21 -11.43 -0.13 -4.32
N SER A 22 -11.33 -0.36 -5.63
CA SER A 22 -12.08 -1.38 -6.36
C SER A 22 -11.14 -2.44 -6.93
N GLY A 23 -11.66 -3.65 -7.13
CA GLY A 23 -10.93 -4.76 -7.76
C GLY A 23 -10.79 -5.99 -6.86
N HIS A 24 -10.50 -7.12 -7.50
CA HIS A 24 -10.46 -8.44 -6.89
C HIS A 24 -9.31 -8.64 -5.88
N GLN A 25 -8.31 -7.77 -5.90
CA GLN A 25 -7.18 -7.78 -4.96
C GLN A 25 -7.57 -7.37 -3.54
N ASN A 26 -8.76 -6.76 -3.35
CA ASN A 26 -9.18 -6.26 -2.06
C ASN A 26 -9.58 -7.38 -1.11
N THR A 27 -9.01 -7.36 0.09
CA THR A 27 -9.37 -8.26 1.18
C THR A 27 -10.63 -7.78 1.89
N PRO A 28 -11.30 -8.63 2.71
CA PRO A 28 -12.44 -8.20 3.52
C PRO A 28 -12.14 -7.00 4.42
N ARG A 29 -10.90 -6.87 4.91
CA ARG A 29 -10.46 -5.72 5.70
C ARG A 29 -10.36 -4.45 4.85
N SER A 30 -9.80 -4.54 3.65
CA SER A 30 -9.73 -3.41 2.72
C SER A 30 -11.12 -2.97 2.25
N GLU A 31 -12.03 -3.90 1.98
CA GLU A 31 -13.44 -3.59 1.68
C GLU A 31 -14.13 -2.87 2.86
N GLN A 32 -13.86 -3.30 4.10
CA GLN A 32 -14.38 -2.62 5.28
C GLN A 32 -13.84 -1.20 5.41
N PHE A 33 -12.55 -0.99 5.12
CA PHE A 33 -11.94 0.34 5.09
C PHE A 33 -12.65 1.23 4.05
N VAL A 34 -12.81 0.75 2.81
CA VAL A 34 -13.53 1.47 1.74
C VAL A 34 -14.93 1.85 2.19
N LYS A 35 -15.71 0.92 2.74
CA LYS A 35 -17.07 1.18 3.22
C LYS A 35 -17.11 2.28 4.28
N LYS A 36 -16.21 2.21 5.28
CA LYS A 36 -16.14 3.20 6.35
C LYS A 36 -15.70 4.58 5.84
N TYR A 37 -14.73 4.60 4.94
CA TYR A 37 -14.22 5.84 4.35
C TYR A 37 -15.32 6.53 3.52
N LEU A 38 -15.98 5.76 2.64
CA LEU A 38 -17.09 6.26 1.82
C LEU A 38 -18.25 6.80 2.69
N ALA A 39 -18.62 6.09 3.75
CA ALA A 39 -19.67 6.53 4.66
C ALA A 39 -19.31 7.84 5.40
N ARG A 40 -18.02 8.09 5.66
CA ARG A 40 -17.55 9.28 6.38
C ARG A 40 -17.37 10.49 5.47
N PHE A 41 -16.82 10.28 4.27
CA PHE A 41 -16.34 11.35 3.40
C PHE A 41 -17.15 11.52 2.11
N GLY A 42 -18.08 10.61 1.82
CA GLY A 42 -18.94 10.69 0.64
C GLY A 42 -18.23 10.41 -0.69
N GLN A 43 -16.99 9.93 -0.66
CA GLN A 43 -16.19 9.52 -1.82
C GLN A 43 -15.30 8.32 -1.44
N PRO A 44 -14.90 7.47 -2.40
CA PRO A 44 -13.97 6.37 -2.13
C PRO A 44 -12.59 6.90 -1.72
N PRO A 45 -11.81 6.10 -0.97
CA PRO A 45 -10.44 6.47 -0.62
C PRO A 45 -9.51 6.38 -1.83
N GLU A 46 -8.63 7.37 -1.94
CA GLU A 46 -7.44 7.27 -2.82
C GLU A 46 -6.40 6.32 -2.21
N VAL A 47 -5.38 5.95 -3.00
CA VAL A 47 -4.26 5.14 -2.49
C VAL A 47 -3.53 5.82 -1.33
N GLU A 48 -3.43 7.15 -1.34
CA GLU A 48 -2.85 7.95 -0.28
C GLU A 48 -3.62 7.76 1.05
N ALA A 49 -4.96 7.76 1.00
CA ALA A 49 -5.78 7.52 2.19
C ALA A 49 -5.60 6.11 2.76
N TRP A 50 -5.38 5.10 1.90
CA TRP A 50 -5.02 3.76 2.35
C TRP A 50 -3.63 3.73 2.98
N GLN A 51 -2.64 4.44 2.42
CA GLN A 51 -1.29 4.53 2.96
C GLN A 51 -1.28 5.19 4.33
N ASP A 52 -1.99 6.30 4.51
CA ASP A 52 -2.12 6.99 5.79
C ASP A 52 -2.77 6.09 6.84
N TRP A 53 -3.87 5.43 6.47
CA TRP A 53 -4.55 4.48 7.34
C TRP A 53 -3.65 3.32 7.74
N PHE A 54 -2.91 2.74 6.80
CA PHE A 54 -1.98 1.64 7.08
C PHE A 54 -0.80 2.09 7.95
N ALA A 55 -0.17 3.23 7.63
CA ALA A 55 0.96 3.78 8.39
C ALA A 55 0.58 4.03 9.86
N MET A 56 -0.57 4.68 10.09
CA MET A 56 -1.08 4.88 11.45
C MET A 56 -1.39 3.56 12.15
N THR A 57 -1.97 2.60 11.42
CA THR A 57 -2.25 1.27 11.95
C THR A 57 -0.97 0.54 12.38
N ALA A 58 0.11 0.66 11.60
CA ALA A 58 1.39 0.04 11.89
C ALA A 58 2.01 0.60 13.17
N ILE A 59 2.08 1.94 13.29
CA ILE A 59 2.62 2.59 14.49
C ILE A 59 1.77 2.28 15.73
N LEU A 60 0.44 2.35 15.63
CA LEU A 60 -0.45 2.04 16.76
C LEU A 60 -0.36 0.56 17.17
N THR A 61 -0.16 -0.34 16.21
CA THR A 61 0.11 -1.75 16.50
C THR A 61 1.42 -1.91 17.25
N ALA A 62 2.50 -1.27 16.78
CA ALA A 62 3.80 -1.31 17.44
C ALA A 62 3.72 -0.76 18.87
N ILE A 63 3.06 0.37 19.09
CA ILE A 63 2.84 0.93 20.44
C ILE A 63 2.09 -0.07 21.33
N ARG A 64 1.03 -0.68 20.80
CA ARG A 64 0.21 -1.64 21.55
C ARG A 64 0.98 -2.90 21.92
N GLU A 65 1.76 -3.47 21.01
CA GLU A 65 2.49 -4.71 21.24
C GLU A 65 3.73 -4.48 22.13
N THR A 66 4.47 -3.41 21.89
CA THR A 66 5.70 -3.10 22.65
C THR A 66 5.45 -2.44 24.00
N LYS A 67 4.21 -1.96 24.23
CA LYS A 67 3.81 -1.14 25.38
C LYS A 67 4.69 0.10 25.56
N SER A 68 5.08 0.72 24.46
CA SER A 68 6.04 1.82 24.45
C SER A 68 5.75 2.83 23.35
N THR A 69 6.26 4.03 23.52
CA THR A 69 6.40 5.05 22.46
C THR A 69 7.87 5.34 22.16
N ASP A 70 8.80 4.55 22.73
CA ASP A 70 10.22 4.63 22.44
C ASP A 70 10.51 4.19 21.00
N SER A 71 11.22 5.01 20.24
CA SER A 71 11.39 4.78 18.79
C SER A 71 12.19 3.51 18.49
N ALA A 72 13.25 3.22 19.26
CA ALA A 72 14.06 2.02 19.04
C ALA A 72 13.23 0.74 19.25
N ARG A 73 12.40 0.69 20.31
CA ARG A 73 11.49 -0.44 20.54
C ARG A 73 10.44 -0.59 19.45
N LEU A 74 9.89 0.51 18.95
CA LEU A 74 8.92 0.47 17.86
C LEU A 74 9.55 -0.03 16.56
N ILE A 75 10.75 0.45 16.22
CA ILE A 75 11.48 0.03 15.02
C ILE A 75 11.78 -1.47 15.07
N GLN A 76 12.35 -1.96 16.18
CA GLN A 76 12.63 -3.39 16.36
C GLN A 76 11.40 -4.27 16.11
N PHE A 77 10.23 -3.88 16.64
CA PHE A 77 8.99 -4.59 16.38
C PHE A 77 8.57 -4.52 14.89
N LEU A 78 8.61 -3.34 14.29
CA LEU A 78 8.14 -3.12 12.91
C LEU A 78 8.96 -3.87 11.87
N GLU A 79 10.26 -4.04 12.08
CA GLU A 79 11.17 -4.79 11.20
C GLU A 79 10.87 -6.30 11.20
N GLU A 80 10.39 -6.84 12.32
CA GLU A 80 10.05 -8.26 12.47
C GLU A 80 8.59 -8.56 12.13
N HIS A 81 7.70 -7.58 12.27
CA HIS A 81 6.26 -7.80 12.13
C HIS A 81 5.83 -8.00 10.67
N ARG A 82 4.81 -8.86 10.48
CA ARG A 82 4.13 -9.09 9.19
C ARG A 82 2.65 -8.73 9.33
N PHE A 83 2.19 -7.76 8.56
CA PHE A 83 0.82 -7.27 8.58
C PHE A 83 -0.07 -8.08 7.63
N GLU A 84 -0.84 -9.00 8.21
CA GLU A 84 -1.75 -9.88 7.46
C GLU A 84 -3.11 -9.24 7.16
N GLY A 85 -3.69 -9.63 6.02
CA GLY A 85 -5.07 -9.31 5.67
C GLY A 85 -5.31 -7.86 5.20
N TYR A 86 -4.30 -7.00 5.13
CA TYR A 86 -4.41 -5.68 4.50
C TYR A 86 -4.36 -5.77 2.97
N LYS A 87 -3.59 -6.74 2.46
CA LYS A 87 -3.57 -7.17 1.07
C LYS A 87 -3.63 -8.70 1.01
N ALA A 88 -3.69 -9.26 -0.20
CA ALA A 88 -3.70 -10.71 -0.41
C ALA A 88 -2.43 -11.39 0.13
N LYS A 89 -1.29 -10.68 0.12
CA LYS A 89 -0.03 -11.13 0.72
C LYS A 89 0.30 -10.29 1.97
N PRO A 90 1.06 -10.85 2.93
CA PRO A 90 1.56 -10.09 4.08
C PRO A 90 2.36 -8.87 3.62
N VAL A 91 2.16 -7.75 4.29
CA VAL A 91 2.91 -6.50 4.06
C VAL A 91 3.85 -6.27 5.24
N TYR A 92 5.08 -5.78 5.01
CA TYR A 92 6.07 -5.64 6.08
C TYR A 92 7.18 -4.63 5.80
N PHE A 93 7.79 -4.10 6.85
CA PHE A 93 8.95 -3.22 6.74
C PHE A 93 10.23 -4.06 6.70
N ARG A 94 11.05 -3.84 5.67
CA ARG A 94 12.33 -4.53 5.51
C ARG A 94 13.38 -3.90 6.42
N SER A 95 14.09 -4.72 7.18
CA SER A 95 14.92 -4.25 8.30
C SER A 95 16.11 -3.37 7.92
N TRP A 96 16.61 -3.47 6.69
CA TRP A 96 17.86 -2.80 6.32
C TRP A 96 17.68 -1.48 5.55
N ASP A 97 16.47 -1.15 5.12
CA ASP A 97 16.13 0.12 4.45
C ASP A 97 14.76 0.70 4.85
N HIS A 98 14.02 0.00 5.73
CA HIS A 98 12.66 0.34 6.16
C HIS A 98 11.65 0.48 5.02
N GLN A 99 11.94 -0.11 3.84
CA GLN A 99 11.01 -0.16 2.73
C GLN A 99 9.80 -1.01 3.11
N LEU A 100 8.60 -0.50 2.84
CA LEU A 100 7.37 -1.29 2.94
C LEU A 100 7.25 -2.25 1.76
N ILE A 101 7.52 -3.53 2.02
CA ILE A 101 7.45 -4.62 1.06
C ILE A 101 6.00 -5.07 0.89
N GLN A 102 5.50 -4.94 -0.33
CA GLN A 102 4.10 -5.19 -0.67
C GLN A 102 3.92 -5.40 -2.17
N PRO A 103 2.88 -6.13 -2.60
CA PRO A 103 2.56 -6.18 -4.02
C PRO A 103 2.19 -4.82 -4.60
N THR A 104 2.49 -4.63 -5.89
CA THR A 104 2.18 -3.41 -6.66
C THR A 104 1.24 -3.76 -7.79
N LEU A 105 0.15 -3.00 -7.93
CA LEU A 105 -0.84 -3.18 -8.98
C LEU A 105 -0.40 -2.53 -10.28
N VAL A 106 -0.86 -3.09 -11.39
CA VAL A 106 -0.84 -2.44 -12.71
C VAL A 106 -2.23 -1.92 -12.97
N ALA A 107 -2.40 -0.61 -12.89
CA ALA A 107 -3.67 0.07 -13.10
C ALA A 107 -3.68 0.70 -14.50
N LYS A 108 -4.66 0.34 -15.33
CA LYS A 108 -4.87 0.91 -16.65
C LYS A 108 -6.09 1.80 -16.62
N VAL A 109 -5.99 3.02 -17.16
CA VAL A 109 -7.18 3.87 -17.30
C VAL A 109 -8.18 3.19 -18.23
N LYS A 110 -9.45 3.16 -17.81
CA LYS A 110 -10.53 2.52 -18.58
C LYS A 110 -10.67 3.17 -19.95
N PRO A 111 -10.97 2.39 -21.02
CA PRO A 111 -11.22 2.94 -22.35
C PRO A 111 -12.38 3.95 -22.36
N ARG A 112 -13.35 3.77 -21.46
CA ARG A 112 -14.46 4.69 -21.22
C ARG A 112 -14.70 4.82 -19.74
N VAL A 113 -14.49 6.01 -19.20
CA VAL A 113 -14.79 6.35 -17.81
C VAL A 113 -16.22 6.88 -17.73
N THR A 114 -17.10 6.16 -17.04
CA THR A 114 -18.52 6.55 -16.86
C THR A 114 -18.88 6.91 -15.43
N ASP A 115 -18.02 6.53 -14.48
CA ASP A 115 -18.19 6.82 -13.06
C ASP A 115 -17.39 8.06 -12.66
N ARG A 116 -17.79 8.72 -11.57
CA ARG A 116 -17.10 9.89 -11.03
C ARG A 116 -15.70 9.57 -10.50
N TRP A 117 -15.49 8.36 -10.00
CA TRP A 117 -14.27 7.94 -9.29
C TRP A 117 -13.64 6.67 -9.88
N ASP A 118 -14.41 5.79 -10.52
CA ASP A 118 -13.90 4.48 -10.95
C ASP A 118 -13.22 4.52 -12.33
N TYR A 119 -11.99 5.05 -12.34
CA TYR A 119 -11.20 5.35 -13.55
C TYR A 119 -10.32 4.20 -14.03
N PHE A 120 -10.04 3.20 -13.18
CA PHE A 120 -9.00 2.20 -13.44
C PHE A 120 -9.55 0.79 -13.56
N ASP A 121 -9.01 0.03 -14.50
CA ASP A 121 -9.00 -1.42 -14.46
C ASP A 121 -7.67 -1.88 -13.82
N VAL A 122 -7.76 -2.72 -12.78
CA VAL A 122 -6.58 -3.42 -12.24
C VAL A 122 -6.32 -4.62 -13.13
N VAL A 123 -5.33 -4.51 -14.01
CA VAL A 123 -5.02 -5.50 -15.06
C VAL A 123 -3.92 -6.48 -14.65
N GLY A 124 -3.31 -6.28 -13.49
CA GLY A 124 -2.31 -7.19 -12.95
C GLY A 124 -1.76 -6.74 -11.61
N GLU A 125 -0.94 -7.60 -11.03
CA GLU A 125 -0.20 -7.39 -9.79
C GLU A 125 1.21 -7.96 -9.97
N TYR A 126 2.21 -7.26 -9.43
CA TYR A 126 3.62 -7.63 -9.45
C TYR A 126 4.18 -7.74 -8.03
N PRO A 127 5.18 -8.60 -7.82
CA PRO A 127 5.90 -9.40 -8.83
C PRO A 127 5.12 -10.61 -9.36
N GLN A 128 5.40 -10.97 -10.62
CA GLN A 128 4.91 -12.18 -11.30
C GLN A 128 6.05 -13.21 -11.48
N GLY A 129 5.70 -14.42 -11.93
CA GLY A 129 6.70 -15.41 -12.36
C GLY A 129 7.59 -15.99 -11.24
N GLY A 130 7.10 -16.02 -9.99
CA GLY A 130 7.83 -16.60 -8.86
C GLY A 130 8.88 -15.69 -8.21
N THR A 131 9.08 -14.48 -8.74
CA THR A 131 9.94 -13.47 -8.11
C THR A 131 9.39 -13.12 -6.72
N SER A 132 10.26 -13.12 -5.70
CA SER A 132 9.85 -12.75 -4.34
C SER A 132 9.55 -11.25 -4.24
N LEU A 133 8.75 -10.87 -3.25
CA LEU A 133 8.48 -9.45 -2.98
C LEU A 133 9.78 -8.69 -2.66
N ASP A 134 10.67 -9.25 -1.84
CA ASP A 134 11.96 -8.61 -1.55
C ASP A 134 12.80 -8.35 -2.79
N ALA A 135 12.91 -9.34 -3.70
CA ALA A 135 13.68 -9.18 -4.93
C ALA A 135 13.07 -8.11 -5.85
N PHE A 136 11.74 -7.96 -5.85
CA PHE A 136 11.06 -6.93 -6.62
C PHE A 136 11.39 -5.50 -6.16
N PHE A 137 11.65 -5.29 -4.86
CA PHE A 137 12.08 -4.00 -4.30
C PHE A 137 13.62 -3.82 -4.30
N GLY A 138 14.36 -4.69 -5.00
CA GLY A 138 15.81 -4.61 -5.13
C GLY A 138 16.58 -5.08 -3.90
N SER A 139 17.87 -5.30 -4.11
CA SER A 139 18.85 -5.75 -3.12
C SER A 139 19.54 -4.59 -2.40
N LYS A 140 20.26 -4.90 -1.31
CA LYS A 140 21.11 -3.93 -0.59
C LYS A 140 22.09 -3.20 -1.51
N ALA A 141 22.70 -3.93 -2.45
CA ALA A 141 23.69 -3.39 -3.36
C ALA A 141 23.09 -2.42 -4.38
N GLU A 142 21.88 -2.71 -4.86
CA GLU A 142 21.18 -1.85 -5.83
C GLU A 142 20.61 -0.59 -5.19
N ILE A 143 20.09 -0.71 -3.96
CA ILE A 143 19.47 0.42 -3.23
C ILE A 143 20.51 1.31 -2.55
N GLY A 144 21.59 0.74 -2.01
CA GLY A 144 22.67 1.51 -1.38
C GLY A 144 22.30 2.18 -0.04
N CYS A 145 21.15 1.85 0.55
CA CYS A 145 20.75 2.40 1.85
C CYS A 145 21.71 1.91 2.96
N THR A 146 22.19 2.85 3.77
CA THR A 146 22.98 2.56 4.98
C THR A 146 22.32 3.23 6.18
N LEU A 147 21.64 2.43 6.99
CA LEU A 147 21.01 2.92 8.22
C LEU A 147 22.07 3.11 9.31
N GLY A 148 21.93 4.19 10.09
CA GLY A 148 22.70 4.39 11.31
C GLY A 148 22.26 3.44 12.43
N PRO A 149 23.01 3.39 13.54
CA PRO A 149 22.56 2.64 14.72
C PRO A 149 21.25 3.21 15.26
N LEU A 150 20.42 2.35 15.85
CA LEU A 150 19.28 2.78 16.65
C LEU A 150 19.82 3.55 17.87
N ALA A 151 19.38 4.80 18.02
CA ALA A 151 19.75 5.68 19.13
C ALA A 151 19.04 5.27 20.42
#